data_AF-A0A960DPB2-F1
#
_entry.id   AF-A0A960DPB2-F1
#
_cell.length_a   1.000
_cell.length_b   1.000
_cell.length_c   1.000
_cell.angle_alpha   90.00
_cell.angle_beta   90.00
_cell.angle_gamma   90.00
#
_symmetry.space_group_name_H-M   'P 1'
#
loop_
_entity.id
_entity.type
_entity.pdbx_description
1 polymer ?
#
loop_
_entity_poly.entity_id
_entity_poly.type
_entity_poly.pdbx_seq_one_letter_code
_entity_poly.pdbx_strand_id
1 'polypeptide(L)'
;MAEEPLVTGQPTAAELWRGVEATVRDVLLPALTDDWARAAAVQLVGLARYAQRRPADPTGERAAELAAALDSLGHNVHVAAHWRGDDVVEVADVLAAVAAVLVAAVDDDGADGDEVRAVLRPIAVRHLDEELAVTGPLVAAFRGQLDE
;
A
#
# COMPACT_ATOMS: atom_id res chain seq x y z
N MET A 1 14.71 46.98 -21.85
CA MET A 1 14.43 46.35 -20.55
C MET A 1 13.50 45.20 -20.85
N ALA A 2 14.04 43.98 -20.94
CA ALA A 2 13.23 42.78 -21.12
C ALA A 2 12.85 42.30 -19.73
N GLU A 3 11.55 42.15 -19.49
CA GLU A 3 11.03 41.53 -18.27
C GLU A 3 11.45 40.06 -18.30
N GLU A 4 12.30 39.66 -17.34
CA GLU A 4 12.56 38.25 -17.08
C GLU A 4 11.26 37.59 -16.58
N PRO A 5 10.83 36.46 -17.18
CA PRO A 5 9.67 35.76 -16.67
C PRO A 5 10.01 35.17 -15.29
N LEU A 6 9.28 35.62 -14.27
CA LEU A 6 9.25 34.97 -12.97
C LEU A 6 8.73 33.54 -13.16
N VAL A 7 9.65 32.58 -13.27
CA VAL A 7 9.35 31.15 -13.09
C VAL A 7 8.92 31.00 -11.63
N THR A 8 7.62 31.07 -11.38
CA THR A 8 7.04 30.67 -10.11
C THR A 8 6.99 29.15 -10.06
N GLY A 9 8.18 28.56 -9.90
CA GLY A 9 8.37 27.13 -9.71
C GLY A 9 7.79 26.73 -8.36
N GLN A 10 6.54 26.27 -8.35
CA GLN A 10 5.97 25.68 -7.14
C GLN A 10 6.81 24.46 -6.74
N PRO A 11 7.12 24.30 -5.45
CA PRO A 11 7.86 23.13 -4.98
C PRO A 11 7.06 21.87 -5.27
N THR A 12 7.75 20.86 -5.77
CA THR A 12 7.20 19.52 -5.97
C THR A 12 6.79 18.91 -4.63
N ALA A 13 5.90 17.92 -4.65
CA ALA A 13 5.52 17.19 -3.45
C ALA A 13 6.75 16.57 -2.74
N ALA A 14 7.73 16.08 -3.51
CA ALA A 14 8.98 15.54 -2.96
C ALA A 14 9.80 16.61 -2.23
N GLU A 15 9.90 17.82 -2.79
CA GLU A 15 10.58 18.95 -2.15
C GLU A 15 9.85 19.42 -0.89
N LEU A 16 8.51 19.45 -0.91
CA LEU A 16 7.69 19.75 0.26
C LEU A 16 7.93 18.74 1.38
N TRP A 17 7.89 17.44 1.09
CA TRP A 17 8.12 16.41 2.10
C TRP A 17 9.54 16.40 2.65
N ARG A 18 10.54 16.71 1.81
CA ARG A 18 11.93 16.86 2.26
C ARG A 18 12.08 18.07 3.19
N GLY A 19 11.40 19.17 2.89
CA GLY A 19 11.34 20.34 3.76
C GLY A 19 10.66 20.06 5.11
N VAL A 20 9.57 19.29 5.10
CA VAL A 20 8.89 18.82 6.31
C VAL A 20 9.82 17.94 7.15
N GLU A 21 10.50 16.97 6.53
CA GLU A 21 11.46 16.10 7.23
C GLU A 21 12.55 16.92 7.93
N ALA A 22 13.22 17.81 7.20
CA ALA A 22 14.28 18.66 7.75
C ALA A 22 13.78 19.57 8.87
N THR A 23 12.60 20.17 8.70
CA THR A 23 12.03 21.06 9.74
C THR A 23 11.71 20.29 11.01
N VAL A 24 11.06 19.13 10.89
CA VAL A 24 10.68 18.35 12.08
C VAL A 24 11.93 17.77 12.76
N ARG A 25 12.89 17.23 12.00
CA ARG A 25 14.10 16.60 12.54
C ARG A 25 15.08 17.61 13.14
N ASP A 26 15.36 18.70 12.44
CA ASP A 26 16.49 19.57 12.77
C ASP A 26 16.07 20.81 13.57
N VAL A 27 14.79 21.19 13.53
CA VAL A 27 14.26 22.38 14.25
C VAL A 27 13.35 21.99 15.40
N LEU A 28 12.32 21.18 15.15
CA LEU A 28 11.33 20.86 16.17
C LEU A 28 11.87 19.85 17.20
N LEU A 29 12.37 18.71 16.74
CA LEU A 29 12.78 17.61 17.62
C LEU A 29 13.81 18.00 18.70
N PRO A 30 14.82 18.87 18.44
CA PRO A 30 15.75 19.33 19.47
C PRO A 30 15.11 20.26 20.52
N ALA A 31 14.03 20.96 20.14
CA ALA A 31 13.32 21.89 21.04
C ALA A 31 12.24 21.20 21.88
N LEU A 32 11.86 19.97 21.57
CA LEU A 32 10.83 19.21 22.28
C LEU A 32 11.42 18.51 23.51
N THR A 33 10.85 18.82 24.68
CA THR A 33 11.22 18.23 25.98
C THR A 33 10.21 17.20 26.47
N ASP A 34 8.99 17.20 25.94
CA ASP A 34 7.95 16.23 26.26
C ASP A 34 8.13 14.94 25.45
N ASP A 35 8.14 13.79 26.15
CA ASP A 35 8.42 12.48 25.53
C ASP A 35 7.39 12.11 24.46
N TRP A 36 6.11 12.45 24.69
CA TRP A 36 5.05 12.17 23.73
C TRP A 36 5.20 13.03 22.47
N ALA A 37 5.48 14.33 22.63
CA ALA A 37 5.73 15.24 21.52
C ALA A 37 6.96 14.81 20.71
N ARG A 38 8.03 14.35 21.39
CA ARG A 38 9.22 13.81 20.73
C ARG A 38 8.89 12.56 19.91
N ALA A 39 8.12 11.63 20.47
CA ALA A 39 7.67 10.44 19.76
C ALA A 39 6.82 10.79 18.52
N ALA A 40 5.88 11.74 18.66
CA ALA A 40 5.09 12.22 17.53
C ALA A 40 5.94 12.90 16.44
N ALA A 41 6.96 13.68 16.82
CA ALA A 41 7.89 14.28 15.86
C ALA A 41 8.70 13.21 15.11
N VAL A 42 9.16 12.16 15.80
CA VAL A 42 9.81 11.01 15.16
C VAL A 42 8.88 10.31 14.15
N GLN A 43 7.61 10.11 14.52
CA GLN A 43 6.61 9.54 13.61
C GLN A 43 6.40 10.39 12.36
N LEU A 44 6.34 11.72 12.51
CA LEU A 44 6.22 12.66 11.38
C LEU A 44 7.43 12.63 10.46
N VAL A 45 8.65 12.53 11.01
CA VAL A 45 9.87 12.33 10.21
C VAL A 45 9.78 11.03 9.41
N GLY A 46 9.35 9.93 10.04
CA GLY A 46 9.11 8.66 9.36
C GLY A 46 8.08 8.76 8.23
N LEU A 47 6.96 9.43 8.47
CA LEU A 47 5.91 9.65 7.47
C LEU A 47 6.42 10.51 6.30
N ALA A 48 7.20 11.56 6.56
CA ALA A 48 7.78 12.39 5.53
C ALA A 48 8.78 11.61 4.66
N ARG A 49 9.61 10.75 5.27
CA ARG A 49 10.52 9.84 4.54
C ARG A 49 9.75 8.84 3.69
N TYR A 50 8.69 8.25 4.24
CA TYR A 50 7.81 7.34 3.51
C TYR A 50 7.15 8.04 2.33
N ALA A 51 6.58 9.23 2.52
CA ALA A 51 5.93 9.97 1.45
C ALA A 51 6.87 10.32 0.28
N GLN A 52 8.17 10.49 0.54
CA GLN A 52 9.18 10.71 -0.49
C GLN A 52 9.53 9.45 -1.28
N ARG A 53 9.42 8.26 -0.67
CA ARG A 53 9.87 6.98 -1.25
C ARG A 53 8.73 6.07 -1.69
N ARG A 54 7.49 6.39 -1.31
CA ARG A 54 6.33 5.56 -1.65
C ARG A 54 6.22 5.45 -3.18
N PRO A 55 6.02 4.24 -3.71
CA PRO A 55 5.72 4.08 -5.12
C PRO A 55 4.35 4.70 -5.45
N ALA A 56 4.02 4.77 -6.73
CA ALA A 56 2.65 5.02 -7.16
C ALA A 56 1.71 3.96 -6.55
N ASP A 57 0.48 4.34 -6.27
CA ASP A 57 -0.52 3.44 -5.68
C ASP A 57 -0.83 2.29 -6.65
N PRO A 58 -0.44 1.03 -6.32
CA PRO A 58 -0.62 -0.10 -7.21
C PRO A 58 -2.01 -0.74 -7.08
N THR A 59 -2.92 -0.16 -6.29
CA THR A 59 -4.23 -0.74 -5.96
C THR A 59 -5.03 -1.16 -7.20
N GLY A 60 -5.07 -0.31 -8.24
CA GLY A 60 -5.77 -0.63 -9.49
C GLY A 60 -5.12 -1.78 -10.26
N GLU A 61 -3.79 -1.79 -10.37
CA GLU A 61 -3.04 -2.85 -11.07
C GLU A 61 -3.19 -4.20 -10.36
N ARG A 62 -3.10 -4.20 -9.03
CA ARG A 62 -3.28 -5.39 -8.19
C ARG A 62 -4.69 -5.95 -8.29
N ALA A 63 -5.70 -5.08 -8.27
CA ALA A 63 -7.09 -5.49 -8.46
C ALA A 63 -7.31 -6.10 -9.85
N ALA A 64 -6.73 -5.51 -10.90
CA ALA A 64 -6.82 -6.06 -12.25
C ALA A 64 -6.16 -7.44 -12.37
N GLU A 65 -4.99 -7.64 -11.74
CA GLU A 65 -4.33 -8.95 -11.70
C GLU A 65 -5.17 -10.01 -10.99
N LEU A 66 -5.75 -9.67 -9.84
CA LEU A 66 -6.61 -10.56 -9.08
C LEU A 66 -7.91 -10.90 -9.83
N ALA A 67 -8.52 -9.91 -10.48
CA ALA A 67 -9.70 -10.12 -11.33
C ALA A 67 -9.38 -11.07 -12.49
N ALA A 68 -8.25 -10.88 -13.17
CA ALA A 68 -7.82 -11.79 -14.24
C ALA A 68 -7.56 -13.22 -13.73
N ALA A 69 -7.05 -13.37 -12.51
CA ALA A 69 -6.87 -14.67 -11.89
C ALA A 69 -8.23 -15.34 -11.56
N LEU A 70 -9.21 -14.57 -11.07
CA LEU A 70 -10.57 -15.06 -10.86
C LEU A 70 -11.24 -15.45 -12.18
N ASP A 71 -11.10 -14.65 -13.24
CA ASP A 71 -11.61 -14.99 -14.57
C ASP A 71 -11.00 -16.30 -15.11
N SER A 72 -9.70 -16.50 -14.88
CA SER A 72 -9.00 -17.73 -15.29
C SER A 72 -9.51 -19.00 -14.58
N LEU A 73 -10.10 -18.82 -13.39
CA LEU A 73 -10.70 -19.85 -12.57
C LEU A 73 -12.23 -19.91 -12.70
N GLY A 74 -12.82 -19.29 -13.73
CA GLY A 74 -14.29 -19.21 -13.85
C GLY A 74 -15.03 -20.56 -13.91
N HIS A 75 -14.32 -21.66 -14.19
CA HIS A 75 -14.87 -23.03 -14.13
C HIS A 75 -14.89 -23.62 -12.71
N ASN A 76 -14.12 -23.05 -11.78
CA ASN A 76 -14.00 -23.54 -10.41
C ASN A 76 -15.26 -23.21 -9.61
N VAL A 77 -15.76 -24.19 -8.85
CA VAL A 77 -17.05 -24.07 -8.14
C VAL A 77 -17.07 -22.94 -7.10
N HIS A 78 -15.95 -22.71 -6.42
CA HIS A 78 -15.84 -21.65 -5.41
C HIS A 78 -15.82 -20.27 -6.06
N VAL A 79 -15.15 -20.15 -7.20
CA VAL A 79 -15.08 -18.90 -7.96
C VAL A 79 -16.42 -18.56 -8.58
N ALA A 80 -17.09 -19.53 -9.21
CA ALA A 80 -18.41 -19.33 -9.82
C ALA A 80 -19.49 -18.87 -8.81
N ALA A 81 -19.32 -19.19 -7.52
CA ALA A 81 -20.21 -18.76 -6.45
C ALA A 81 -20.03 -17.29 -6.04
N HIS A 82 -18.84 -16.72 -6.25
CA HIS A 82 -18.44 -15.42 -5.68
C HIS A 82 -17.94 -14.40 -6.70
N TRP A 83 -17.71 -14.82 -7.94
CA TRP A 83 -17.16 -13.98 -9.00
C TRP A 83 -17.97 -14.11 -10.28
N ARG A 84 -18.40 -12.96 -10.80
CA ARG A 84 -19.01 -12.79 -12.11
C ARG A 84 -18.36 -11.54 -12.70
N GLY A 85 -17.31 -11.73 -13.50
CA GLY A 85 -16.44 -10.65 -13.98
C GLY A 85 -17.14 -9.45 -14.63
N ASP A 86 -18.38 -9.64 -15.11
CA ASP A 86 -19.22 -8.60 -15.70
C ASP A 86 -19.92 -7.67 -14.67
N ASP A 87 -20.03 -8.08 -13.40
CA ASP A 87 -20.75 -7.36 -12.34
C ASP A 87 -19.83 -6.45 -11.49
N VAL A 88 -18.53 -6.40 -11.81
CA VAL A 88 -17.50 -5.79 -10.97
C VAL A 88 -17.25 -4.35 -11.40
N VAL A 89 -17.55 -3.41 -10.51
CA VAL A 89 -17.45 -1.97 -10.79
C VAL A 89 -16.27 -1.35 -10.03
N GLU A 90 -15.93 -1.88 -8.86
CA GLU A 90 -14.95 -1.26 -7.96
C GLU A 90 -13.86 -2.25 -7.49
N VAL A 91 -12.70 -1.72 -7.10
CA VAL A 91 -11.60 -2.51 -6.52
C VAL A 91 -12.04 -3.29 -5.28
N ALA A 92 -12.91 -2.69 -4.46
CA ALA A 92 -13.41 -3.32 -3.24
C ALA A 92 -14.17 -4.62 -3.55
N ASP A 93 -14.88 -4.69 -4.67
CA ASP A 93 -15.64 -5.88 -5.08
C ASP A 93 -14.69 -7.02 -5.45
N VAL A 94 -13.59 -6.71 -6.16
CA VAL A 94 -12.54 -7.70 -6.47
C VAL A 94 -11.94 -8.27 -5.20
N LEU A 95 -11.53 -7.41 -4.27
CA LEU A 95 -10.90 -7.85 -3.02
C LEU A 95 -11.88 -8.68 -2.16
N ALA A 96 -13.16 -8.29 -2.12
CA ALA A 96 -14.19 -9.05 -1.43
C ALA A 96 -14.40 -10.43 -2.05
N ALA A 97 -14.42 -10.54 -3.39
CA ALA A 97 -14.54 -11.81 -4.09
C ALA A 97 -13.33 -12.71 -3.84
N VAL A 98 -12.10 -12.18 -3.96
CA VAL A 98 -10.86 -12.93 -3.66
C VAL A 98 -10.89 -13.46 -2.22
N ALA A 99 -11.28 -12.63 -1.25
CA ALA A 99 -11.37 -13.04 0.14
C ALA A 99 -12.40 -14.18 0.33
N ALA A 100 -13.60 -14.04 -0.24
CA ALA A 100 -14.63 -15.06 -0.15
C ALA A 100 -14.18 -16.40 -0.78
N VAL A 101 -13.57 -16.34 -1.96
CA VAL A 101 -13.05 -17.51 -2.68
C VAL A 101 -11.93 -18.19 -1.89
N LEU A 102 -10.98 -17.42 -1.34
CA LEU A 102 -9.90 -17.98 -0.52
C LEU A 102 -10.43 -18.62 0.77
N VAL A 103 -11.42 -18.04 1.42
CA VAL A 103 -12.06 -18.65 2.60
C VAL A 103 -12.77 -19.95 2.23
N ALA A 104 -13.56 -19.96 1.17
CA ALA A 104 -14.26 -21.16 0.72
C ALA A 104 -13.27 -22.28 0.35
N ALA A 105 -12.16 -21.93 -0.30
CA ALA A 105 -11.12 -22.89 -0.63
C ALA A 105 -10.41 -23.43 0.60
N VAL A 106 -10.18 -22.64 1.67
CA VAL A 106 -9.50 -23.14 2.89
C VAL A 106 -10.22 -24.32 3.53
N ASP A 107 -11.55 -24.34 3.47
CA ASP A 107 -12.37 -25.41 4.03
C ASP A 107 -12.55 -26.61 3.06
N ASP A 108 -11.99 -26.54 1.86
CA ASP A 108 -12.05 -27.60 0.84
C ASP A 108 -10.67 -28.23 0.56
N ASP A 109 -10.49 -29.46 1.04
CA ASP A 109 -9.29 -30.28 0.76
C ASP A 109 -9.35 -30.99 -0.61
N GLY A 110 -10.38 -30.71 -1.42
CA GLY A 110 -10.57 -31.24 -2.77
C GLY A 110 -9.76 -30.49 -3.84
N ALA A 111 -9.90 -30.99 -5.08
CA ALA A 111 -9.19 -30.45 -6.25
C ALA A 111 -9.53 -28.99 -6.54
N ASP A 112 -10.79 -28.59 -6.30
CA ASP A 112 -11.23 -27.21 -6.53
C ASP A 112 -10.60 -26.24 -5.52
N GLY A 113 -10.55 -26.61 -4.23
CA GLY A 113 -9.83 -25.86 -3.20
C GLY A 113 -8.32 -25.78 -3.46
N ASP A 114 -7.70 -26.88 -3.91
CA ASP A 114 -6.29 -26.92 -4.28
C ASP A 114 -5.96 -25.97 -5.44
N GLU A 115 -6.78 -25.98 -6.49
CA GLU A 115 -6.61 -25.12 -7.67
C GLU A 115 -6.67 -23.63 -7.29
N VAL A 116 -7.69 -23.24 -6.50
CA VAL A 116 -7.81 -21.87 -5.99
C VAL A 116 -6.58 -21.47 -5.17
N ARG A 117 -6.14 -22.32 -4.23
CA ARG A 117 -4.96 -22.05 -3.41
C ARG A 117 -3.69 -21.96 -4.25
N ALA A 118 -3.56 -22.77 -5.28
CA ALA A 118 -2.38 -22.76 -6.15
C ALA A 118 -2.29 -21.48 -6.98
N VAL A 119 -3.42 -20.87 -7.36
CA VAL A 119 -3.46 -19.69 -8.23
C VAL A 119 -3.56 -18.38 -7.45
N LEU A 120 -4.53 -18.23 -6.54
CA LEU A 120 -4.80 -16.95 -5.88
C LEU A 120 -3.85 -16.67 -4.71
N ARG A 121 -3.49 -17.70 -3.93
CA ARG A 121 -2.66 -17.50 -2.72
C ARG A 121 -1.29 -16.88 -3.04
N PRO A 122 -0.54 -17.33 -4.07
CA PRO A 122 0.75 -16.72 -4.39
C PRO A 122 0.64 -15.24 -4.78
N ILE A 123 -0.42 -14.86 -5.51
CA ILE A 123 -0.65 -13.46 -5.92
C ILE A 123 -0.94 -12.61 -4.68
N ALA A 124 -1.89 -13.03 -3.85
CA ALA A 124 -2.27 -12.31 -2.63
C ALA A 124 -1.08 -12.15 -1.66
N VAL A 125 -0.31 -13.23 -1.44
CA VAL A 125 0.89 -13.18 -0.58
C VAL A 125 1.94 -12.24 -1.16
N ARG A 126 2.20 -12.30 -2.48
CA ARG A 126 3.16 -11.39 -3.11
C ARG A 126 2.76 -9.92 -2.96
N HIS A 127 1.48 -9.58 -3.19
CA HIS A 127 0.99 -8.22 -2.99
C HIS A 127 1.18 -7.74 -1.54
N LEU A 128 0.92 -8.61 -0.57
CA LEU A 128 1.14 -8.33 0.86
C LEU A 128 2.63 -8.14 1.16
N ASP A 129 3.51 -9.00 0.65
CA ASP A 129 4.95 -8.89 0.85
C ASP A 129 5.51 -7.59 0.27
N GLU A 130 5.06 -7.21 -0.93
CA GLU A 130 5.41 -5.93 -1.55
C GLU A 130 4.92 -4.74 -0.74
N GLU A 131 3.70 -4.79 -0.21
CA GLU A 131 3.16 -3.72 0.64
C GLU A 131 3.90 -3.62 1.98
N LEU A 132 4.24 -4.75 2.57
CA LEU A 132 5.07 -4.82 3.79
C LEU A 132 6.49 -4.31 3.54
N ALA A 133 7.08 -4.57 2.38
CA ALA A 133 8.39 -4.03 2.03
C ALA A 133 8.37 -2.49 1.93
N VAL A 134 7.28 -1.93 1.40
CA VAL A 134 7.09 -0.48 1.25
C VAL A 134 6.77 0.19 2.59
N THR A 135 5.94 -0.43 3.43
CA THR A 135 5.47 0.13 4.70
C THR A 135 6.34 -0.23 5.91
N GLY A 136 7.17 -1.27 5.81
CA GLY A 136 8.04 -1.76 6.88
C GLY A 136 8.88 -0.67 7.57
N PRO A 137 9.51 0.27 6.84
CA PRO A 137 10.25 1.39 7.44
C PRO A 137 9.40 2.28 8.37
N LEU A 138 8.08 2.38 8.14
CA LEU A 138 7.19 3.13 9.04
C LEU A 138 7.09 2.47 10.42
N VAL A 139 7.19 1.15 10.51
CA VAL A 139 7.04 0.43 11.79
C VAL A 139 8.08 0.90 12.82
N ALA A 140 9.33 1.12 12.41
CA ALA A 140 10.37 1.67 13.28
C ALA A 140 10.02 3.09 13.76
N ALA A 141 9.63 3.97 12.83
CA ALA A 141 9.22 5.33 13.16
C ALA A 141 8.02 5.38 14.12
N PHE A 142 7.03 4.51 13.93
CA PHE A 142 5.87 4.40 14.82
C PHE A 142 6.21 3.82 16.20
N ARG A 143 7.31 3.09 16.32
CA ARG A 143 7.91 2.69 17.60
C ARG A 143 8.81 3.77 18.23
N GLY A 144 8.89 4.95 17.61
CA GLY A 144 9.72 6.06 18.09
C GLY A 144 11.21 5.91 17.76
N GLN A 145 11.56 5.05 16.80
CA GLN A 145 12.94 4.85 16.35
C GLN A 145 13.16 5.54 15.01
N LEU A 146 14.21 6.36 14.91
CA LEU A 146 14.72 6.84 13.64
C LEU A 146 15.99 6.07 13.32
N ASP A 147 16.02 5.43 12.15
CA ASP A 147 17.28 5.00 11.57
C ASP A 147 18.13 6.25 11.30
N GLU A 148 19.39 6.23 11.76
CA GLU A 148 20.33 7.36 11.66
C GLU A 148 20.56 7.82 10.21
#